data_AF-Q24C43-F1
#
_entry.id   AF-Q24C43-F1
#
_cell.length_a   1.000
_cell.length_b   1.000
_cell.length_c   1.000
_cell.angle_alpha   90.00
_cell.angle_beta   90.00
_cell.angle_gamma   90.00
#
_symmetry.space_group_name_H-M   'P 1'
#
loop_
_entity.id
_entity.type
_entity.pdbx_description
1 polymer ?
#
loop_
_entity_poly.entity_id
_entity_poly.type
_entity_poly.pdbx_seq_one_letter_code
_entity_poly.pdbx_strand_id
1 'polypeptide(L)'
;MRLRAFILLVVLIGTAMAVTMKTKLNSPQAKAIENLRNAKHSWSKLVLNLAELHMMMTDSSYDDLEQVLNDLIQDLSDKSQRYQNNYNEETSAHNEAVSRFNSEISSANSDIASTTSLLNDVLYPKKHDLEITIASQEQDIDDSQSYIDKITSDREESHNKWSERVEDHNSAVIAIEDAEKILNQLLYGDPVSMIQVQASKNALIKIEKQLSKKIDSSLAKALVDLATKEYANQETVRKVLDMLEQIKISIQNSLVSENSNENREQSDFEKNLEITNEHIYNVSNSLATNKNDSDNTNNTIQQNEAFLTLRKEDLTRATSDLEAEQQHFQQITNNFNDIIDQINTELDSCHQALAVIENGTFANFIQEKFHNIQ
;
A
#
# COMPACT_ATOMS: atom_id res chain seq x y z
N MET A 1 83.23 0.36 10.93
CA MET A 1 84.17 -0.72 11.33
C MET A 1 83.94 -1.31 12.73
N ARG A 2 83.00 -0.82 13.56
CA ARG A 2 82.74 -1.33 14.93
C ARG A 2 81.62 -2.39 15.03
N LEU A 3 80.78 -2.52 13.99
CA LEU A 3 79.69 -3.50 13.94
C LEU A 3 80.17 -4.93 13.58
N ARG A 4 81.29 -5.06 12.86
CA ARG A 4 81.89 -6.37 12.53
C ARG A 4 82.70 -6.96 13.69
N ALA A 5 83.23 -6.12 14.59
CA ALA A 5 83.90 -6.56 15.81
C ALA A 5 82.90 -7.06 16.87
N PHE A 6 81.71 -6.46 16.94
CA PHE A 6 80.65 -6.85 17.88
C PHE A 6 80.00 -8.19 17.50
N ILE A 7 79.77 -8.44 16.21
CA ILE A 7 79.24 -9.72 15.70
C ILE A 7 80.27 -10.85 15.82
N LEU A 8 81.57 -10.56 15.64
CA LEU A 8 82.65 -11.54 15.86
C LEU A 8 82.85 -11.88 17.35
N LEU A 9 82.62 -10.95 18.26
CA LEU A 9 82.69 -11.21 19.71
C LEU A 9 81.52 -12.08 20.18
N VAL A 10 80.31 -11.85 19.66
CA VAL A 10 79.10 -12.64 19.95
C VAL A 10 79.18 -14.07 19.38
N VAL A 11 79.88 -14.27 18.25
CA VAL A 11 80.12 -15.61 17.67
C VAL A 11 81.29 -16.35 18.34
N LEU A 12 82.33 -15.65 18.82
CA LEU A 12 83.43 -16.30 19.56
C LEU A 12 83.02 -16.76 20.97
N ILE A 13 82.10 -16.03 21.62
CA ILE A 13 81.54 -16.42 22.92
C ILE A 13 80.57 -17.61 22.78
N GLY A 14 79.95 -17.79 21.61
CA GLY A 14 79.05 -18.91 21.30
C GLY A 14 79.74 -20.27 21.07
N THR A 15 81.04 -20.30 20.76
CA THR A 15 81.75 -21.56 20.42
C THR A 15 82.77 -22.02 21.46
N ALA A 16 83.09 -21.20 22.46
CA ALA A 16 83.90 -21.62 23.62
C ALA A 16 83.07 -22.29 24.74
N MET A 17 81.74 -22.18 24.72
CA MET A 17 80.84 -22.72 25.76
C MET A 17 80.18 -24.06 25.42
N ALA A 18 80.71 -24.83 24.46
CA ALA A 18 80.15 -26.15 24.13
C ALA A 18 80.88 -27.34 24.80
N VAL A 19 81.97 -27.11 25.54
CA VAL A 19 82.87 -28.22 25.97
C VAL A 19 83.12 -28.33 27.48
N THR A 20 82.67 -27.40 28.33
CA THR A 20 82.95 -27.46 29.79
C THR A 20 81.73 -27.43 30.71
N MET A 21 80.58 -27.95 30.27
CA MET A 21 79.47 -28.28 31.18
C MET A 21 78.91 -29.67 30.86
N LYS A 22 79.71 -30.70 31.15
CA LYS A 22 79.25 -32.09 31.13
C LYS A 22 79.59 -32.82 32.43
N THR A 23 79.53 -32.13 33.55
CA THR A 23 79.68 -32.74 34.87
C THR A 23 78.85 -31.97 35.89
N LYS A 24 77.79 -32.63 36.39
CA LYS A 24 76.88 -32.24 37.49
C LYS A 24 75.86 -31.11 37.21
N LEU A 25 74.97 -31.36 36.25
CA LEU A 25 73.70 -30.63 36.11
C LEU A 25 72.54 -31.63 36.05
N ASN A 26 72.42 -32.49 37.08
CA ASN A 26 71.26 -33.37 37.28
C ASN A 26 70.31 -32.84 38.35
N SER A 27 70.43 -31.56 38.70
CA SER A 27 69.43 -30.93 39.56
C SER A 27 68.25 -30.43 38.70
N PRO A 28 67.01 -30.48 39.21
CA PRO A 28 65.85 -29.87 38.55
C PRO A 28 66.07 -28.40 38.14
N GLN A 29 67.00 -27.70 38.81
CA GLN A 29 67.31 -26.28 38.58
C GLN A 29 68.21 -26.01 37.38
N ALA A 30 69.13 -26.92 37.07
CA ALA A 30 69.93 -26.88 35.83
C ALA A 30 69.06 -26.89 34.59
N LYS A 31 68.03 -27.74 34.64
CA LYS A 31 67.00 -27.84 33.61
C LYS A 31 66.13 -26.59 33.56
N ALA A 32 65.87 -25.91 34.69
CA ALA A 32 65.14 -24.64 34.69
C ALA A 32 65.93 -23.53 33.98
N ILE A 33 67.23 -23.39 34.26
CA ILE A 33 68.12 -22.44 33.56
C ILE A 33 68.26 -22.80 32.07
N GLU A 34 68.42 -24.08 31.76
CA GLU A 34 68.49 -24.57 30.38
C GLU A 34 67.14 -24.40 29.64
N ASN A 35 66.00 -24.57 30.31
CA ASN A 35 64.67 -24.33 29.77
C ASN A 35 64.42 -22.84 29.53
N LEU A 36 64.85 -21.94 30.42
CA LEU A 36 64.80 -20.49 30.20
C LEU A 36 65.70 -20.06 29.04
N ARG A 37 66.88 -20.69 28.89
CA ARG A 37 67.83 -20.41 27.82
C ARG A 37 67.38 -20.94 26.45
N ASN A 38 66.75 -22.12 26.45
CA ASN A 38 66.21 -22.79 25.28
C ASN A 38 64.74 -22.41 25.01
N ALA A 39 64.13 -21.59 25.86
CA ALA A 39 62.79 -21.07 25.64
C ALA A 39 62.73 -20.37 24.29
N LYS A 40 61.64 -20.63 23.57
CA LYS A 40 61.41 -20.07 22.24
C LYS A 40 61.19 -18.56 22.30
N HIS A 41 60.82 -18.04 23.47
CA HIS A 41 60.45 -16.65 23.71
C HIS A 41 61.67 -15.77 24.07
N SER A 42 61.68 -14.55 23.55
CA SER A 42 62.73 -13.54 23.76
C SER A 42 62.86 -13.09 25.21
N TRP A 43 61.78 -13.18 26.00
CA TRP A 43 61.71 -12.70 27.37
C TRP A 43 62.51 -13.53 28.36
N SER A 44 62.43 -14.87 28.29
CA SER A 44 63.25 -15.74 29.16
C SER A 44 64.75 -15.50 28.94
N LYS A 45 65.16 -15.19 27.70
CA LYS A 45 66.53 -14.81 27.35
C LYS A 45 66.87 -13.39 27.80
N LEU A 46 65.95 -12.44 27.71
CA LEU A 46 66.13 -11.07 28.17
C LEU A 46 66.26 -11.01 29.70
N VAL A 47 65.45 -11.77 30.42
CA VAL A 47 65.52 -11.92 31.88
C VAL A 47 66.86 -12.55 32.29
N LEU A 48 67.29 -13.61 31.60
CA LEU A 48 68.62 -14.19 31.81
C LEU A 48 69.75 -13.20 31.51
N ASN A 49 69.64 -12.43 30.42
CA ASN A 49 70.65 -11.42 30.05
C ASN A 49 70.69 -10.24 31.04
N LEU A 50 69.53 -9.80 31.55
CA LEU A 50 69.44 -8.77 32.59
C LEU A 50 70.03 -9.28 33.90
N ALA A 51 69.74 -10.53 34.28
CA ALA A 51 70.33 -11.18 35.44
C ALA A 51 71.86 -11.31 35.30
N GLU A 52 72.37 -11.71 34.14
CA GLU A 52 73.81 -11.78 33.86
C GLU A 52 74.48 -10.39 33.87
N LEU A 53 73.82 -9.35 33.36
CA LEU A 53 74.35 -7.99 33.29
C LEU A 53 74.36 -7.29 34.67
N HIS A 54 73.33 -7.50 35.49
CA HIS A 54 73.28 -6.97 36.87
C HIS A 54 74.40 -7.58 37.74
N MET A 55 74.71 -8.86 37.56
CA MET A 55 75.78 -9.50 38.34
C MET A 55 77.20 -9.15 37.88
N MET A 56 77.38 -8.61 36.66
CA MET A 56 78.67 -8.09 36.19
C MET A 56 78.99 -6.69 36.75
N MET A 57 78.01 -5.96 37.27
CA MET A 57 78.24 -4.67 37.91
C MET A 57 78.62 -4.91 39.37
N THR A 58 79.89 -4.67 39.70
CA THR A 58 80.59 -5.07 40.94
C THR A 58 80.05 -4.51 42.27
N ASP A 59 78.93 -3.79 42.28
CA ASP A 59 78.34 -3.16 43.48
C ASP A 59 76.79 -3.27 43.56
N SER A 60 76.12 -3.93 42.60
CA SER A 60 74.66 -4.10 42.66
C SER A 60 74.27 -5.35 43.45
N SER A 61 73.34 -5.16 44.37
CA SER A 61 72.87 -6.21 45.26
C SER A 61 71.98 -7.17 44.49
N TYR A 62 71.99 -8.44 44.89
CA TYR A 62 71.07 -9.46 44.37
C TYR A 62 69.60 -9.05 44.59
N ASP A 63 69.34 -8.28 45.65
CA ASP A 63 68.04 -7.70 45.98
C ASP A 63 67.52 -6.74 44.88
N ASP A 64 68.41 -6.06 44.14
CA ASP A 64 68.04 -5.15 43.05
C ASP A 64 67.46 -5.92 41.83
N LEU A 65 68.01 -7.11 41.53
CA LEU A 65 67.52 -7.95 40.43
C LEU A 65 66.19 -8.62 40.78
N GLU A 66 66.05 -9.09 42.02
CA GLU A 66 64.80 -9.61 42.56
C GLU A 66 63.71 -8.53 42.53
N GLN A 67 64.05 -7.29 42.92
CA GLN A 67 63.15 -6.15 42.84
C GLN A 67 62.73 -5.84 41.39
N VAL A 68 63.67 -5.80 40.44
CA VAL A 68 63.34 -5.55 39.02
C VAL A 68 62.42 -6.63 38.44
N LEU A 69 62.59 -7.89 38.84
CA LEU A 69 61.70 -8.98 38.40
C LEU A 69 60.33 -8.91 39.05
N ASN A 70 60.25 -8.57 40.34
CA ASN A 70 58.99 -8.34 41.02
C ASN A 70 58.24 -7.13 40.43
N ASP A 71 58.94 -6.04 40.11
CA ASP A 71 58.38 -4.87 39.44
C ASP A 71 57.86 -5.23 38.03
N LEU A 72 58.57 -6.08 37.29
CA LEU A 72 58.12 -6.56 35.98
C LEU A 72 56.92 -7.50 36.07
N ILE A 73 56.90 -8.43 37.04
CA ILE A 73 55.74 -9.29 37.32
C ILE A 73 54.52 -8.43 37.65
N GLN A 74 54.71 -7.39 38.47
CA GLN A 74 53.66 -6.44 38.80
C GLN A 74 53.18 -5.67 37.56
N ASP A 75 54.08 -5.15 36.71
CA ASP A 75 53.70 -4.44 35.48
C ASP A 75 52.94 -5.35 34.50
N LEU A 76 53.37 -6.60 34.32
CA LEU A 76 52.68 -7.58 33.48
C LEU A 76 51.32 -7.96 34.06
N SER A 77 51.21 -8.10 35.38
CA SER A 77 49.94 -8.37 36.08
C SER A 77 48.98 -7.19 35.94
N ASP A 78 49.46 -5.96 36.13
CA ASP A 78 48.70 -4.72 35.94
C ASP A 78 48.25 -4.59 34.48
N LYS A 79 49.13 -4.92 33.52
CA LYS A 79 48.81 -4.93 32.09
C LYS A 79 47.73 -5.97 31.79
N SER A 80 47.84 -7.19 32.32
CA SER A 80 46.82 -8.24 32.20
C SER A 80 45.46 -7.74 32.70
N GLN A 81 45.44 -7.15 33.91
CA GLN A 81 44.22 -6.61 34.51
C GLN A 81 43.62 -5.48 33.66
N ARG A 82 44.44 -4.59 33.08
CA ARG A 82 43.96 -3.53 32.18
C ARG A 82 43.31 -4.11 30.92
N TYR A 83 43.93 -5.12 30.29
CA TYR A 83 43.34 -5.79 29.13
C TYR A 83 42.04 -6.51 29.49
N GLN A 84 41.97 -7.15 30.65
CA GLN A 84 40.75 -7.79 31.14
C GLN A 84 39.62 -6.76 31.36
N ASN A 85 39.95 -5.62 31.98
CA ASN A 85 38.98 -4.54 32.20
C ASN A 85 38.47 -3.98 30.87
N ASN A 86 39.36 -3.66 29.93
CA ASN A 86 38.98 -3.18 28.60
C ASN A 86 38.11 -4.21 27.85
N TYR A 87 38.48 -5.49 27.90
CA TYR A 87 37.69 -6.55 27.26
C TYR A 87 36.29 -6.68 27.88
N ASN A 88 36.16 -6.51 29.20
CA ASN A 88 34.86 -6.49 29.87
C ASN A 88 34.02 -5.28 29.44
N GLU A 89 34.63 -4.09 29.28
CA GLU A 89 33.96 -2.89 28.76
C GLU A 89 33.47 -3.11 27.32
N GLU A 90 34.32 -3.63 26.45
CA GLU A 90 33.96 -3.98 25.06
C GLU A 90 32.86 -5.05 25.00
N THR A 91 32.90 -6.04 25.90
CA THR A 91 31.85 -7.07 26.02
C THR A 91 30.51 -6.45 26.42
N SER A 92 30.51 -5.51 27.36
CA SER A 92 29.30 -4.77 27.74
C SER A 92 28.76 -3.96 26.57
N ALA A 93 29.61 -3.20 25.87
CA ALA A 93 29.21 -2.41 24.71
C ALA A 93 28.65 -3.29 23.57
N HIS A 94 29.28 -4.43 23.31
CA HIS A 94 28.80 -5.43 22.35
C HIS A 94 27.39 -5.93 22.69
N ASN A 95 27.17 -6.34 23.95
CA ASN A 95 25.87 -6.85 24.39
C ASN A 95 24.76 -5.79 24.27
N GLU A 96 25.07 -4.53 24.57
CA GLU A 96 24.15 -3.41 24.37
C GLU A 96 23.82 -3.19 22.89
N ALA A 97 24.83 -3.21 22.02
CA ALA A 97 24.64 -3.08 20.57
C ALA A 97 23.80 -4.23 20.00
N VAL A 98 24.10 -5.48 20.36
CA VAL A 98 23.34 -6.67 19.96
C VAL A 98 21.89 -6.59 20.45
N SER A 99 21.67 -6.15 21.69
CA SER A 99 20.31 -5.97 22.22
C SER A 99 19.53 -4.92 21.43
N ARG A 100 20.16 -3.76 21.13
CA ARG A 100 19.58 -2.69 20.32
C ARG A 100 19.20 -3.17 18.93
N PHE A 101 20.14 -3.78 18.19
CA PHE A 101 19.87 -4.26 16.82
C PHE A 101 18.78 -5.34 16.78
N ASN A 102 18.78 -6.28 17.74
CA ASN A 102 17.70 -7.28 17.83
C ASN A 102 16.33 -6.64 18.09
N SER A 103 16.28 -5.57 18.91
CA SER A 103 15.04 -4.81 19.15
C SER A 103 14.57 -4.11 17.87
N GLU A 104 15.48 -3.48 17.13
CA GLU A 104 15.18 -2.83 15.85
C GLU A 104 14.68 -3.83 14.80
N ILE A 105 15.34 -4.99 14.67
CA ILE A 105 14.95 -6.10 13.79
C ILE A 105 13.55 -6.61 14.14
N SER A 106 13.27 -6.85 15.43
CA SER A 106 11.98 -7.34 15.90
C SER A 106 10.86 -6.33 15.62
N SER A 107 11.10 -5.05 15.93
CA SER A 107 10.17 -3.97 15.63
C SER A 107 9.89 -3.86 14.13
N ALA A 108 10.93 -3.86 13.29
CA ALA A 108 10.78 -3.78 11.84
C ALA A 108 9.99 -4.96 11.28
N ASN A 109 10.25 -6.19 11.75
CA ASN A 109 9.48 -7.37 11.36
C ASN A 109 8.00 -7.28 11.74
N SER A 110 7.69 -6.79 12.95
CA SER A 110 6.31 -6.58 13.40
C SER A 110 5.59 -5.54 12.54
N ASP A 111 6.25 -4.43 12.23
CA ASP A 111 5.69 -3.37 11.38
C ASP A 111 5.48 -3.86 9.94
N ILE A 112 6.44 -4.61 9.39
CA ILE A 112 6.33 -5.23 8.05
C ILE A 112 5.13 -6.17 8.01
N ALA A 113 4.99 -7.07 9.00
CA ALA A 113 3.91 -8.05 9.03
C ALA A 113 2.54 -7.38 9.15
N SER A 114 2.39 -6.45 10.08
CA SER A 114 1.13 -5.72 10.30
C SER A 114 0.75 -4.86 9.10
N THR A 115 1.70 -4.12 8.51
CA THR A 115 1.45 -3.30 7.31
C THR A 115 1.11 -4.15 6.09
N THR A 116 1.79 -5.30 5.92
CA THR A 116 1.51 -6.23 4.82
C THR A 116 0.09 -6.81 4.95
N SER A 117 -0.33 -7.20 6.15
CA SER A 117 -1.70 -7.67 6.39
C SER A 117 -2.73 -6.55 6.15
N LEU A 118 -2.48 -5.33 6.64
CA LEU A 118 -3.37 -4.19 6.38
C LEU A 118 -3.53 -3.91 4.88
N LEU A 119 -2.44 -3.92 4.11
CA LEU A 119 -2.48 -3.73 2.66
C LEU A 119 -3.26 -4.84 1.96
N ASN A 120 -2.92 -6.10 2.23
CA ASN A 120 -3.46 -7.25 1.49
C ASN A 120 -4.89 -7.63 1.91
N ASP A 121 -5.19 -7.56 3.19
CA ASP A 121 -6.44 -8.09 3.74
C ASP A 121 -7.53 -7.01 3.84
N VAL A 122 -7.14 -5.72 3.80
CA VAL A 122 -8.08 -4.60 4.00
C VAL A 122 -8.03 -3.60 2.85
N LEU A 123 -6.88 -3.00 2.58
CA LEU A 123 -6.83 -1.83 1.68
C LEU A 123 -6.99 -2.19 0.21
N TYR A 124 -6.29 -3.21 -0.30
CA TYR A 124 -6.46 -3.65 -1.69
C TYR A 124 -7.85 -4.21 -1.99
N PRO A 125 -8.45 -5.08 -1.14
CA PRO A 125 -9.83 -5.51 -1.34
C PRO A 125 -10.80 -4.34 -1.33
N LYS A 126 -10.68 -3.41 -0.36
CA LYS A 126 -11.55 -2.23 -0.29
C LYS A 126 -11.44 -1.37 -1.55
N LYS A 127 -10.23 -1.16 -2.08
CA LYS A 127 -10.02 -0.44 -3.34
C LYS A 127 -10.77 -1.12 -4.49
N HIS A 128 -10.63 -2.43 -4.61
CA HIS A 128 -11.28 -3.20 -5.66
C HIS A 128 -12.82 -3.13 -5.57
N ASP A 129 -13.38 -3.29 -4.37
CA ASP A 129 -14.81 -3.20 -4.14
C ASP A 129 -15.36 -1.80 -4.47
N LEU A 130 -14.61 -0.75 -4.13
CA LEU A 130 -14.95 0.64 -4.48
C LEU A 130 -14.91 0.86 -6.00
N GLU A 131 -13.91 0.34 -6.71
CA GLU A 131 -13.82 0.44 -8.17
C GLU A 131 -15.02 -0.22 -8.86
N ILE A 132 -15.43 -1.41 -8.40
CA ILE A 132 -16.62 -2.11 -8.90
C ILE A 132 -17.88 -1.29 -8.61
N THR A 133 -18.03 -0.81 -7.38
CA THR A 133 -19.21 -0.04 -6.95
C THR A 133 -19.35 1.25 -7.75
N ILE A 134 -18.25 2.00 -7.92
CA ILE A 134 -18.21 3.23 -8.72
C ILE A 134 -18.65 2.94 -10.16
N ALA A 135 -18.07 1.92 -10.80
CA ALA A 135 -18.42 1.57 -12.17
C ALA A 135 -19.91 1.17 -12.31
N SER A 136 -20.44 0.42 -11.34
CA SER A 136 -21.86 0.06 -11.31
C SER A 136 -22.78 1.27 -11.14
N GLN A 137 -22.38 2.24 -10.32
CA GLN A 137 -23.16 3.46 -10.09
C GLN A 137 -23.13 4.41 -11.29
N GLU A 138 -21.99 4.52 -11.97
CA GLU A 138 -21.88 5.26 -13.23
C GLU A 138 -22.81 4.67 -14.30
N GLN A 139 -22.83 3.33 -14.43
CA GLN A 139 -23.73 2.65 -15.34
C GLN A 139 -25.21 2.86 -14.98
N ASP A 140 -25.59 2.80 -13.70
CA ASP A 140 -26.97 3.01 -13.25
C ASP A 140 -27.47 4.44 -13.57
N ILE A 141 -26.59 5.45 -13.43
CA ILE A 141 -26.90 6.82 -13.83
C ILE A 141 -27.12 6.90 -15.35
N ASP A 142 -26.22 6.32 -16.15
CA ASP A 142 -26.32 6.33 -17.62
C ASP A 142 -27.59 5.61 -18.12
N ASP A 143 -27.92 4.47 -17.52
CA ASP A 143 -29.13 3.70 -17.81
C ASP A 143 -30.40 4.49 -17.44
N SER A 144 -30.38 5.17 -16.28
CA SER A 144 -31.49 6.01 -15.83
C SER A 144 -31.70 7.25 -16.72
N GLN A 145 -30.61 7.88 -17.17
CA GLN A 145 -30.68 8.99 -18.13
C GLN A 145 -31.23 8.52 -19.48
N SER A 146 -30.76 7.38 -19.98
CA SER A 146 -31.28 6.77 -21.21
C SER A 146 -32.76 6.42 -21.11
N TYR A 147 -33.21 5.99 -19.92
CA TYR A 147 -34.62 5.76 -19.65
C TYR A 147 -35.44 7.05 -19.70
N ILE A 148 -34.95 8.16 -19.09
CA ILE A 148 -35.60 9.48 -19.17
C ILE A 148 -35.76 9.93 -20.62
N ASP A 149 -34.70 9.83 -21.43
CA ASP A 149 -34.72 10.21 -22.84
C ASP A 149 -35.78 9.41 -23.61
N LYS A 150 -35.85 8.10 -23.36
CA LYS A 150 -36.84 7.22 -23.97
C LYS A 150 -38.27 7.60 -23.58
N ILE A 151 -38.57 7.74 -22.29
CA ILE A 151 -39.95 8.07 -21.86
C ILE A 151 -40.36 9.45 -22.34
N THR A 152 -39.41 10.38 -22.48
CA THR A 152 -39.67 11.73 -23.01
C THR A 152 -40.03 11.67 -24.49
N SER A 153 -39.28 10.90 -25.28
CA SER A 153 -39.59 10.66 -26.70
C SER A 153 -40.93 9.95 -26.89
N ASP A 154 -41.19 8.89 -26.12
CA ASP A 154 -42.46 8.14 -26.18
C ASP A 154 -43.63 9.05 -25.80
N ARG A 155 -43.42 9.96 -24.85
CA ARG A 155 -44.43 10.93 -24.42
C ARG A 155 -44.73 11.98 -25.49
N GLU A 156 -43.70 12.52 -26.14
CA GLU A 156 -43.87 13.47 -27.25
C GLU A 156 -44.66 12.83 -28.40
N GLU A 157 -44.36 11.56 -28.74
CA GLU A 157 -45.12 10.82 -29.74
C GLU A 157 -46.59 10.60 -29.32
N SER A 158 -46.85 10.21 -28.06
CA SER A 158 -48.22 10.03 -27.56
C SER A 158 -49.01 11.33 -27.60
N HIS A 159 -48.41 12.43 -27.15
CA HIS A 159 -49.03 13.76 -27.15
C HIS A 159 -49.37 14.24 -28.56
N ASN A 160 -48.47 14.05 -29.53
CA ASN A 160 -48.73 14.40 -30.93
C ASN A 160 -49.93 13.62 -31.49
N LYS A 161 -50.01 12.31 -31.23
CA LYS A 161 -51.17 11.49 -31.64
C LYS A 161 -52.46 11.93 -30.96
N TRP A 162 -52.42 12.28 -29.68
CA TRP A 162 -53.57 12.85 -28.98
C TRP A 162 -54.02 14.17 -29.62
N SER A 163 -53.08 15.06 -29.94
CA SER A 163 -53.35 16.35 -30.59
C SER A 163 -54.06 16.17 -31.95
N GLU A 164 -53.57 15.26 -32.78
CA GLU A 164 -54.22 14.88 -34.05
C GLU A 164 -55.64 14.36 -33.83
N ARG A 165 -55.85 13.48 -32.84
CA ARG A 165 -57.19 12.97 -32.50
C ARG A 165 -58.11 14.09 -32.04
N VAL A 166 -57.65 15.02 -31.21
CA VAL A 166 -58.45 16.17 -30.77
C VAL A 166 -58.84 17.07 -31.95
N GLU A 167 -57.91 17.35 -32.87
CA GLU A 167 -58.20 18.10 -34.09
C GLU A 167 -59.25 17.39 -34.98
N ASP A 168 -59.16 16.07 -35.09
CA ASP A 168 -60.12 15.25 -35.83
C ASP A 168 -61.52 15.29 -35.21
N HIS A 169 -61.62 15.16 -33.88
CA HIS A 169 -62.90 15.27 -33.16
C HIS A 169 -63.51 16.67 -33.36
N ASN A 170 -62.72 17.73 -33.18
CA ASN A 170 -63.19 19.11 -33.36
C ASN A 170 -63.66 19.37 -34.80
N SER A 171 -62.91 18.89 -35.79
CA SER A 171 -63.29 18.98 -37.21
C SER A 171 -64.61 18.26 -37.50
N ALA A 172 -64.84 17.10 -36.88
CA ALA A 172 -66.07 16.34 -37.05
C ALA A 172 -67.27 17.02 -36.38
N VAL A 173 -67.10 17.61 -35.20
CA VAL A 173 -68.16 18.41 -34.54
C VAL A 173 -68.58 19.58 -35.43
N ILE A 174 -67.63 20.34 -35.97
CA ILE A 174 -67.93 21.48 -36.87
C ILE A 174 -68.70 20.99 -38.11
N ALA A 175 -68.26 19.88 -38.72
CA ALA A 175 -68.92 19.31 -39.89
C ALA A 175 -70.37 18.86 -39.58
N ILE A 176 -70.61 18.31 -38.39
CA ILE A 176 -71.96 17.96 -37.92
C ILE A 176 -72.81 19.21 -37.69
N GLU A 177 -72.27 20.25 -37.05
CA GLU A 177 -72.98 21.51 -36.82
C GLU A 177 -73.37 22.20 -38.14
N ASP A 178 -72.48 22.16 -39.14
CA ASP A 178 -72.78 22.66 -40.48
C ASP A 178 -73.90 21.84 -41.15
N ALA A 179 -73.90 20.51 -40.99
CA ALA A 179 -74.98 19.64 -41.50
C ALA A 179 -76.31 19.93 -40.79
N GLU A 180 -76.32 20.03 -39.46
CA GLU A 180 -77.49 20.38 -38.65
C GLU A 180 -78.07 21.73 -39.09
N LYS A 181 -77.23 22.74 -39.33
CA LYS A 181 -77.65 24.06 -39.79
C LYS A 181 -78.31 23.99 -41.16
N ILE A 182 -77.72 23.26 -42.11
CA ILE A 182 -78.28 23.08 -43.46
C ILE A 182 -79.65 22.35 -43.37
N LEU A 183 -79.75 21.30 -42.57
CA LEU A 183 -80.98 20.53 -42.41
C LEU A 183 -82.08 21.30 -41.69
N ASN A 184 -81.74 22.10 -40.67
CA ASN A 184 -82.69 22.97 -39.98
C ASN A 184 -83.21 24.10 -40.88
N GLN A 185 -82.37 24.68 -41.74
CA GLN A 185 -82.81 25.65 -42.75
C GLN A 185 -83.82 25.05 -43.74
N LEU A 186 -83.69 23.77 -44.07
CA LEU A 186 -84.62 23.06 -44.94
C LEU A 186 -85.96 22.71 -44.27
N LEU A 187 -85.95 22.48 -42.94
CA LEU A 187 -87.15 22.14 -42.16
C LEU A 187 -88.01 23.35 -41.77
N TYR A 188 -87.37 24.47 -41.44
CA TYR A 188 -88.02 25.63 -40.80
C TYR A 188 -87.89 26.94 -41.59
N GLY A 189 -87.16 26.94 -42.72
CA GLY A 189 -87.01 28.11 -43.58
C GLY A 189 -88.25 28.39 -44.45
N ASP A 190 -88.44 29.65 -44.82
CA ASP A 190 -89.39 30.12 -45.85
C ASP A 190 -89.29 29.27 -47.15
N PRO A 191 -90.33 29.21 -48.00
CA PRO A 191 -90.45 28.23 -49.08
C PRO A 191 -89.17 28.11 -49.90
N VAL A 192 -88.48 26.98 -49.71
CA VAL A 192 -87.12 26.75 -50.18
C VAL A 192 -87.14 26.63 -51.70
N SER A 193 -86.37 27.47 -52.38
CA SER A 193 -86.21 27.38 -53.83
C SER A 193 -85.44 26.10 -54.22
N MET A 194 -85.74 25.54 -55.40
CA MET A 194 -85.06 24.34 -55.91
C MET A 194 -83.52 24.51 -55.99
N ILE A 195 -83.04 25.74 -56.16
CA ILE A 195 -81.61 26.10 -56.17
C ILE A 195 -80.99 25.94 -54.78
N GLN A 196 -81.70 26.34 -53.72
CA GLN A 196 -81.25 26.16 -52.33
C GLN A 196 -81.18 24.69 -51.94
N VAL A 197 -82.15 23.86 -52.38
CA VAL A 197 -82.10 22.40 -52.15
C VAL A 197 -80.86 21.78 -52.81
N GLN A 198 -80.53 22.18 -54.04
CA GLN A 198 -79.35 21.66 -54.74
C GLN A 198 -78.03 22.12 -54.12
N ALA A 199 -77.97 23.36 -53.61
CA ALA A 199 -76.81 23.86 -52.88
C ALA A 199 -76.60 23.12 -51.55
N SER A 200 -77.68 22.89 -50.80
CA SER A 200 -77.68 22.08 -49.56
C SER A 200 -77.24 20.64 -49.82
N LYS A 201 -77.68 20.03 -50.93
CA LYS A 201 -77.26 18.69 -51.35
C LYS A 201 -75.75 18.59 -51.59
N ASN A 202 -75.18 19.55 -52.31
CA ASN A 202 -73.75 19.58 -52.58
C ASN A 202 -72.92 19.83 -51.31
N ALA A 203 -73.43 20.66 -50.39
CA ALA A 203 -72.80 20.90 -49.10
C ALA A 203 -72.82 19.64 -48.21
N LEU A 204 -73.95 18.91 -48.14
CA LEU A 204 -74.07 17.67 -47.37
C LEU A 204 -73.18 16.54 -47.92
N ILE A 205 -73.01 16.43 -49.24
CA ILE A 205 -72.05 15.47 -49.85
C ILE A 205 -70.59 15.86 -49.52
N LYS A 206 -70.28 17.15 -49.42
CA LYS A 206 -68.93 17.59 -49.04
C LYS A 206 -68.64 17.29 -47.57
N ILE A 207 -69.61 17.54 -46.70
CA ILE A 207 -69.57 17.20 -45.27
C ILE A 207 -69.48 15.68 -45.07
N GLU A 208 -70.24 14.90 -45.84
CA GLU A 208 -70.14 13.44 -45.85
C GLU A 208 -68.71 12.99 -46.16
N LYS A 209 -68.07 13.50 -47.22
CA LYS A 209 -66.67 13.14 -47.53
C LYS A 209 -65.68 13.50 -46.44
N GLN A 210 -65.97 14.54 -45.65
CA GLN A 210 -65.16 14.94 -44.51
C GLN A 210 -65.38 14.00 -43.32
N LEU A 211 -66.63 13.59 -43.08
CA LEU A 211 -67.00 12.67 -42.03
C LEU A 211 -66.59 11.23 -42.36
N SER A 212 -66.81 10.73 -43.58
CA SER A 212 -66.53 9.35 -44.00
C SER A 212 -65.05 8.95 -43.90
N LYS A 213 -64.14 9.93 -43.92
CA LYS A 213 -62.71 9.71 -43.69
C LYS A 213 -62.32 9.67 -42.22
N LYS A 214 -63.15 10.23 -41.34
CA LYS A 214 -62.79 10.55 -39.96
C LYS A 214 -63.66 9.84 -38.92
N ILE A 215 -64.97 9.66 -39.16
CA ILE A 215 -65.95 9.08 -38.23
C ILE A 215 -67.10 8.35 -38.97
N ASP A 216 -67.47 7.19 -38.44
CA ASP A 216 -68.63 6.31 -38.71
C ASP A 216 -69.30 6.37 -40.11
N SER A 217 -69.07 5.32 -40.90
CA SER A 217 -69.61 5.14 -42.26
C SER A 217 -71.14 5.14 -42.36
N SER A 218 -71.85 4.88 -41.25
CA SER A 218 -73.30 4.81 -41.22
C SER A 218 -73.98 6.19 -41.36
N LEU A 219 -73.39 7.23 -40.75
CA LEU A 219 -73.86 8.62 -40.84
C LEU A 219 -73.63 9.22 -42.22
N ALA A 220 -72.44 8.99 -42.78
CA ALA A 220 -72.11 9.35 -44.16
C ALA A 220 -73.18 8.79 -45.12
N LYS A 221 -73.57 7.53 -44.92
CA LYS A 221 -74.59 6.86 -45.73
C LYS A 221 -75.99 7.46 -45.55
N ALA A 222 -76.39 7.79 -44.32
CA ALA A 222 -77.67 8.44 -44.02
C ALA A 222 -77.76 9.87 -44.60
N LEU A 223 -76.66 10.63 -44.53
CA LEU A 223 -76.53 11.95 -45.18
C LEU A 223 -76.65 11.84 -46.71
N VAL A 224 -76.06 10.80 -47.31
CA VAL A 224 -76.16 10.53 -48.76
C VAL A 224 -77.56 10.12 -49.18
N ASP A 225 -78.23 9.24 -48.43
CA ASP A 225 -79.60 8.81 -48.76
C ASP A 225 -80.60 9.97 -48.63
N LEU A 226 -80.44 10.83 -47.62
CA LEU A 226 -81.22 12.07 -47.49
C LEU A 226 -80.91 13.04 -48.63
N ALA A 227 -79.64 13.16 -49.02
CA ALA A 227 -79.19 14.01 -50.12
C ALA A 227 -79.67 13.54 -51.50
N THR A 228 -79.89 12.24 -51.68
CA THR A 228 -80.14 11.66 -53.00
C THR A 228 -81.61 11.33 -53.28
N LYS A 229 -82.44 11.04 -52.27
CA LYS A 229 -83.75 10.41 -52.51
C LYS A 229 -84.99 11.16 -52.01
N GLU A 230 -85.01 11.81 -50.84
CA GLU A 230 -86.27 12.37 -50.30
C GLU A 230 -86.10 13.60 -49.37
N TYR A 231 -85.89 14.79 -49.93
CA TYR A 231 -86.00 16.04 -49.17
C TYR A 231 -87.45 16.46 -48.85
N ALA A 232 -88.45 15.81 -49.47
CA ALA A 232 -89.86 16.12 -49.27
C ALA A 232 -90.45 15.49 -47.99
N ASN A 233 -89.73 14.56 -47.36
CA ASN A 233 -90.20 13.85 -46.17
C ASN A 233 -89.58 14.46 -44.90
N GLN A 234 -90.35 15.31 -44.22
CA GLN A 234 -89.94 15.94 -42.96
C GLN A 234 -89.60 14.93 -41.85
N GLU A 235 -90.18 13.72 -41.89
CA GLU A 235 -89.87 12.66 -40.93
C GLU A 235 -88.45 12.11 -41.12
N THR A 236 -88.00 11.96 -42.37
CA THR A 236 -86.65 11.49 -42.70
C THR A 236 -85.59 12.54 -42.31
N VAL A 237 -85.87 13.82 -42.53
CA VAL A 237 -84.96 14.91 -42.11
C VAL A 237 -84.82 14.96 -40.58
N ARG A 238 -85.91 14.78 -39.82
CA ARG A 238 -85.88 14.69 -38.35
C ARG A 238 -85.05 13.51 -37.86
N LYS A 239 -85.19 12.32 -38.47
CA LYS A 239 -84.37 11.15 -38.12
C LYS A 239 -82.88 11.38 -38.35
N VAL A 240 -82.50 12.08 -39.43
CA VAL A 240 -81.09 12.41 -39.69
C VAL A 240 -80.56 13.46 -38.71
N LEU A 241 -81.37 14.45 -38.32
CA LEU A 241 -81.01 15.39 -37.25
C LEU A 241 -80.79 14.68 -35.90
N ASP A 242 -81.67 13.74 -35.52
CA ASP A 242 -81.51 12.96 -34.29
C ASP A 242 -80.22 12.10 -34.32
N MET A 243 -79.87 11.53 -35.47
CA MET A 243 -78.62 10.79 -35.66
C MET A 243 -77.38 11.70 -35.57
N LEU A 244 -77.45 12.92 -36.14
CA LEU A 244 -76.37 13.90 -36.07
C LEU A 244 -76.12 14.33 -34.62
N GLU A 245 -77.17 14.64 -33.86
CA GLU A 245 -77.09 15.00 -32.45
C GLU A 245 -76.51 13.85 -31.62
N GLN A 246 -76.96 12.61 -31.83
CA GLN A 246 -76.40 11.44 -31.13
C GLN A 246 -74.91 11.25 -31.40
N ILE A 247 -74.47 11.44 -32.65
CA ILE A 247 -73.05 11.31 -33.01
C ILE A 247 -72.24 12.48 -32.48
N LYS A 248 -72.78 13.70 -32.51
CA LYS A 248 -72.17 14.87 -31.88
C LYS A 248 -71.91 14.62 -30.39
N ILE A 249 -72.92 14.14 -29.66
CA ILE A 249 -72.80 13.75 -28.25
C ILE A 249 -71.75 12.65 -28.09
N SER A 250 -71.74 11.63 -28.95
CA SER A 250 -70.73 10.56 -28.90
C SER A 250 -69.30 11.08 -29.10
N ILE A 251 -69.09 12.00 -30.05
CA ILE A 251 -67.79 12.62 -30.33
C ILE A 251 -67.36 13.51 -29.17
N GLN A 252 -68.27 14.31 -28.61
CA GLN A 252 -68.00 15.14 -27.44
C GLN A 252 -67.63 14.29 -26.22
N ASN A 253 -68.32 13.17 -25.98
CA ASN A 253 -67.97 12.23 -24.91
C ASN A 253 -66.60 11.58 -25.16
N SER A 254 -66.31 11.20 -26.40
CA SER A 254 -64.99 10.67 -26.80
C SER A 254 -63.88 11.70 -26.55
N LEU A 255 -64.11 12.97 -26.91
CA LEU A 255 -63.18 14.07 -26.66
C LEU A 255 -62.91 14.30 -25.16
N VAL A 256 -63.96 14.25 -24.33
CA VAL A 256 -63.81 14.30 -22.86
C VAL A 256 -62.97 13.12 -22.36
N SER A 257 -63.20 11.92 -22.89
CA SER A 257 -62.41 10.73 -22.55
C SER A 257 -60.94 10.86 -22.97
N GLU A 258 -60.66 11.34 -24.19
CA GLU A 258 -59.30 11.58 -24.68
C GLU A 258 -58.56 12.60 -23.81
N ASN A 259 -59.21 13.72 -23.45
CA ASN A 259 -58.63 14.71 -22.55
C ASN A 259 -58.37 14.16 -21.14
N SER A 260 -59.28 13.33 -20.63
CA SER A 260 -59.09 12.68 -19.33
C SER A 260 -57.92 11.68 -19.36
N ASN A 261 -57.78 10.92 -20.44
CA ASN A 261 -56.68 9.97 -20.62
C ASN A 261 -55.35 10.70 -20.74
N GLU A 262 -55.29 11.76 -21.55
CA GLU A 262 -54.10 12.60 -21.73
C GLU A 262 -53.63 13.22 -20.41
N ASN A 263 -54.53 13.78 -19.61
CA ASN A 263 -54.18 14.32 -18.30
C ASN A 263 -53.59 13.25 -17.37
N ARG A 264 -54.08 12.01 -17.46
CA ARG A 264 -53.56 10.89 -16.70
C ARG A 264 -52.18 10.46 -17.18
N GLU A 265 -52.00 10.30 -18.50
CA GLU A 265 -50.70 9.96 -19.09
C GLU A 265 -49.64 11.02 -18.77
N GLN A 266 -50.02 12.31 -18.81
CA GLN A 266 -49.14 13.41 -18.41
C GLN A 266 -48.73 13.32 -16.94
N SER A 267 -49.71 13.07 -16.05
CA SER A 267 -49.45 12.92 -14.62
C SER A 267 -48.54 11.72 -14.31
N ASP A 268 -48.77 10.58 -14.97
CA ASP A 268 -47.95 9.38 -14.84
C ASP A 268 -46.51 9.62 -15.38
N PHE A 269 -46.36 10.34 -16.49
CA PHE A 269 -45.07 10.73 -17.05
C PHE A 269 -44.28 11.64 -16.08
N GLU A 270 -44.90 12.72 -15.59
CA GLU A 270 -44.28 13.65 -14.64
C GLU A 270 -43.81 12.94 -13.38
N LYS A 271 -44.64 12.03 -12.85
CA LYS A 271 -44.29 11.21 -11.69
C LYS A 271 -43.09 10.29 -11.95
N ASN A 272 -43.05 9.63 -13.11
CA ASN A 272 -41.90 8.77 -13.46
C ASN A 272 -40.62 9.59 -13.63
N LEU A 273 -40.72 10.80 -14.18
CA LEU A 273 -39.61 11.72 -14.34
C LEU A 273 -39.10 12.22 -12.98
N GLU A 274 -39.99 12.54 -12.05
CA GLU A 274 -39.62 12.91 -10.67
C GLU A 274 -38.89 11.77 -9.95
N ILE A 275 -39.46 10.56 -9.95
CA ILE A 275 -38.87 9.38 -9.30
C ILE A 275 -37.48 9.06 -9.89
N THR A 276 -37.34 9.11 -11.22
CA THR A 276 -36.06 8.78 -11.87
C THR A 276 -35.01 9.84 -11.59
N ASN A 277 -35.38 11.12 -11.59
CA ASN A 277 -34.44 12.20 -11.24
C ASN A 277 -34.02 12.14 -9.76
N GLU A 278 -34.93 11.80 -8.85
CA GLU A 278 -34.61 11.58 -7.44
C GLU A 278 -33.63 10.40 -7.28
N HIS A 279 -33.85 9.29 -8.00
CA HIS A 279 -32.93 8.16 -8.04
C HIS A 279 -31.54 8.57 -8.52
N ILE A 280 -31.44 9.25 -9.68
CA ILE A 280 -30.17 9.76 -10.23
C ILE A 280 -29.45 10.66 -9.22
N TYR A 281 -30.17 11.56 -8.55
CA TYR A 281 -29.60 12.44 -7.53
C TYR A 281 -29.01 11.65 -6.35
N ASN A 282 -29.74 10.66 -5.85
CA ASN A 282 -29.31 9.82 -4.73
C ASN A 282 -28.08 8.97 -5.11
N VAL A 283 -28.09 8.35 -6.29
CA VAL A 283 -26.95 7.56 -6.80
C VAL A 283 -25.74 8.47 -7.04
N SER A 284 -25.93 9.68 -7.59
CA SER A 284 -24.85 10.65 -7.82
C SER A 284 -24.18 11.10 -6.52
N ASN A 285 -24.94 11.32 -5.45
CA ASN A 285 -24.40 11.67 -4.13
C ASN A 285 -23.60 10.51 -3.52
N SER A 286 -24.11 9.28 -3.65
CA SER A 286 -23.39 8.09 -3.20
C SER A 286 -22.11 7.88 -4.01
N LEU A 287 -22.15 8.07 -5.33
CA LEU A 287 -21.00 8.00 -6.23
C LEU A 287 -19.91 9.00 -5.84
N ALA A 288 -20.28 10.26 -5.57
CA ALA A 288 -19.32 11.27 -5.12
C ALA A 288 -18.63 10.88 -3.80
N THR A 289 -19.40 10.29 -2.87
CA THR A 289 -18.86 9.77 -1.60
C THR A 289 -17.89 8.62 -1.85
N ASN A 290 -18.28 7.64 -2.66
CA ASN A 290 -17.45 6.48 -2.99
C ASN A 290 -16.16 6.87 -3.75
N LYS A 291 -16.23 7.87 -4.63
CA LYS A 291 -15.04 8.43 -5.30
C LYS A 291 -14.05 9.04 -4.31
N ASN A 292 -14.54 9.87 -3.38
CA ASN A 292 -13.70 10.42 -2.31
C ASN A 292 -13.10 9.32 -1.42
N ASP A 293 -13.89 8.31 -1.04
CA ASP A 293 -13.39 7.17 -0.27
C ASP A 293 -12.35 6.34 -1.03
N SER A 294 -12.48 6.22 -2.36
CA SER A 294 -11.48 5.59 -3.23
C SER A 294 -10.18 6.39 -3.25
N ASP A 295 -10.25 7.71 -3.39
CA ASP A 295 -9.07 8.58 -3.35
C ASP A 295 -8.35 8.49 -1.99
N ASN A 296 -9.11 8.53 -0.89
CA ASN A 296 -8.56 8.39 0.46
C ASN A 296 -7.92 7.00 0.67
N THR A 297 -8.55 5.95 0.16
CA THR A 297 -8.02 4.58 0.24
C THR A 297 -6.73 4.46 -0.58
N ASN A 298 -6.68 5.03 -1.79
CA ASN A 298 -5.46 5.07 -2.61
C ASN A 298 -4.32 5.82 -1.94
N ASN A 299 -4.59 6.99 -1.34
CA ASN A 299 -3.59 7.75 -0.60
C ASN A 299 -3.05 6.95 0.61
N THR A 300 -3.94 6.25 1.32
CA THR A 300 -3.58 5.41 2.47
C THR A 300 -2.72 4.21 2.04
N ILE A 301 -3.04 3.58 0.90
CA ILE A 301 -2.23 2.52 0.29
C ILE A 301 -0.81 3.04 0.03
N GLN A 302 -0.67 4.16 -0.68
CA GLN A 302 0.64 4.73 -1.02
C GLN A 302 1.49 5.02 0.20
N GLN A 303 0.89 5.58 1.26
CA GLN A 303 1.59 5.84 2.52
C GLN A 303 2.08 4.55 3.19
N ASN A 304 1.25 3.51 3.20
CA ASN A 304 1.62 2.22 3.80
C ASN A 304 2.64 1.45 2.95
N GLU A 305 2.59 1.53 1.62
CA GLU A 305 3.61 0.96 0.74
C GLU A 305 4.98 1.64 0.93
N ALA A 306 4.99 2.97 1.06
CA ALA A 306 6.20 3.74 1.35
C ALA A 306 6.77 3.37 2.74
N PHE A 307 5.90 3.31 3.76
CA PHE A 307 6.28 2.88 5.10
C PHE A 307 6.84 1.45 5.09
N LEU A 308 6.18 0.51 4.41
CA LEU A 308 6.64 -0.88 4.28
C LEU A 308 8.03 -0.96 3.65
N THR A 309 8.29 -0.15 2.62
CA THR A 309 9.59 -0.07 1.95
C THR A 309 10.68 0.40 2.92
N LEU A 310 10.42 1.50 3.63
CA LEU A 310 11.32 2.03 4.66
C LEU A 310 11.64 0.97 5.73
N ARG A 311 10.62 0.26 6.25
CA ARG A 311 10.83 -0.75 7.29
C ARG A 311 11.62 -1.96 6.80
N LYS A 312 11.50 -2.34 5.52
CA LYS A 312 12.35 -3.38 4.91
C LYS A 312 13.80 -2.93 4.77
N GLU A 313 14.04 -1.66 4.44
CA GLU A 313 15.38 -1.09 4.42
C GLU A 313 16.00 -1.04 5.82
N ASP A 314 15.23 -0.62 6.82
CA ASP A 314 15.67 -0.62 8.22
C ASP A 314 16.01 -2.03 8.72
N LEU A 315 15.17 -3.02 8.41
CA LEU A 315 15.44 -4.42 8.75
C LEU A 315 16.77 -4.90 8.13
N THR A 316 16.99 -4.57 6.86
CA THR A 316 18.21 -4.94 6.14
C THR A 316 19.43 -4.28 6.77
N ARG A 317 19.35 -2.99 7.10
CA ARG A 317 20.42 -2.23 7.76
C ARG A 317 20.74 -2.81 9.13
N ALA A 318 19.74 -2.97 10.01
CA ALA A 318 19.94 -3.47 11.36
C ALA A 318 20.49 -4.92 11.37
N THR A 319 20.08 -5.75 10.40
CA THR A 319 20.65 -7.10 10.24
C THR A 319 22.12 -7.04 9.82
N SER A 320 22.46 -6.18 8.86
CA SER A 320 23.85 -5.98 8.43
C SER A 320 24.73 -5.43 9.55
N ASP A 321 24.22 -4.47 10.34
CA ASP A 321 24.96 -3.88 11.45
C ASP A 321 25.17 -4.90 12.59
N LEU A 322 24.18 -5.77 12.85
CA LEU A 322 24.33 -6.87 13.80
C LEU A 322 25.42 -7.86 13.37
N GLU A 323 25.45 -8.25 12.09
CA GLU A 323 26.48 -9.14 11.56
C GLU A 323 27.88 -8.50 11.63
N ALA A 324 27.99 -7.21 11.29
CA ALA A 324 29.25 -6.48 11.37
C ALA A 324 29.76 -6.38 12.82
N GLU A 325 28.88 -6.09 13.78
CA GLU A 325 29.20 -6.03 15.20
C GLU A 325 29.65 -7.40 15.74
N GLN A 326 28.98 -8.48 15.35
CA GLN A 326 29.39 -9.84 15.71
C GLN A 326 30.79 -10.19 15.18
N GLN A 327 31.09 -9.83 13.93
CA GLN A 327 32.42 -10.03 13.35
C GLN A 327 33.49 -9.18 14.06
N HIS A 328 33.17 -7.94 14.38
CA HIS A 328 34.07 -7.05 15.10
C HIS A 328 34.39 -7.58 16.51
N PHE A 329 33.36 -7.97 17.27
CA PHE A 329 33.56 -8.51 18.61
C PHE A 329 34.31 -9.85 18.62
N GLN A 330 34.13 -10.68 17.58
CA GLN A 330 34.93 -11.87 17.39
C GLN A 330 36.43 -11.54 17.22
N GLN A 331 36.76 -10.47 16.47
CA GLN A 331 38.15 -10.01 16.33
C GLN A 331 38.72 -9.49 17.65
N ILE A 332 37.94 -8.72 18.42
CA ILE A 332 38.31 -8.28 19.78
C ILE A 332 38.61 -9.48 20.67
N THR A 333 37.73 -10.48 20.67
CA THR A 333 37.88 -11.72 21.46
C THR A 333 39.16 -12.46 21.10
N ASN A 334 39.45 -12.63 19.80
CA ASN A 334 40.68 -13.29 19.35
C ASN A 334 41.92 -12.50 19.78
N ASN A 335 41.95 -11.18 19.56
CA ASN A 335 43.06 -10.33 19.97
C ASN A 335 43.28 -10.35 21.49
N PHE A 336 42.20 -10.33 22.27
CA PHE A 336 42.26 -10.41 23.72
C PHE A 336 42.89 -11.74 24.17
N ASN A 337 42.43 -12.87 23.63
CA ASN A 337 43.00 -14.19 23.94
C ASN A 337 44.49 -14.25 23.58
N ASP A 338 44.87 -13.78 22.38
CA ASP A 338 46.27 -13.75 21.94
C ASP A 338 47.17 -12.92 22.88
N ILE A 339 46.69 -11.76 23.35
CA ILE A 339 47.44 -10.89 24.26
C ILE A 339 47.54 -11.50 25.65
N ILE A 340 46.46 -12.06 26.19
CA ILE A 340 46.47 -12.69 27.51
C ILE A 340 47.37 -13.93 27.52
N ASP A 341 47.34 -14.75 26.47
CA ASP A 341 48.23 -15.90 26.34
C ASP A 341 49.70 -15.48 26.29
N GLN A 342 50.01 -14.36 25.60
CA GLN A 342 51.35 -13.77 25.59
C GLN A 342 51.76 -13.29 26.99
N ILE A 343 50.91 -12.52 27.68
CA ILE A 343 51.20 -12.00 29.02
C ILE A 343 51.38 -13.15 30.02
N ASN A 344 50.54 -14.18 29.98
CA ASN A 344 50.68 -15.36 30.84
C ASN A 344 51.99 -16.10 30.58
N THR A 345 52.40 -16.24 29.33
CA THR A 345 53.70 -16.83 28.96
C THR A 345 54.88 -15.99 29.49
N GLU A 346 54.75 -14.66 29.47
CA GLU A 346 55.74 -13.72 30.00
C GLU A 346 55.81 -13.77 31.54
N LEU A 347 54.66 -13.80 32.22
CA LEU A 347 54.54 -13.94 33.67
C LEU A 347 55.15 -15.27 34.16
N ASP A 348 54.81 -16.39 33.51
CA ASP A 348 55.37 -17.70 33.82
C ASP A 348 56.91 -17.71 33.70
N SER A 349 57.44 -17.04 32.67
CA SER A 349 58.88 -16.90 32.47
C SER A 349 59.54 -16.06 33.58
N CYS A 350 58.89 -14.97 34.00
CA CYS A 350 59.38 -14.11 35.08
C CYS A 350 59.35 -14.84 36.42
N HIS A 351 58.28 -15.56 36.75
CA HIS A 351 58.19 -16.38 37.96
C HIS A 351 59.23 -17.51 37.98
N GLN A 352 59.46 -18.18 36.85
CA GLN A 352 60.52 -19.20 36.75
C GLN A 352 61.91 -18.60 36.98
N ALA A 353 62.17 -17.40 36.47
CA ALA A 353 63.44 -16.70 36.68
C ALA A 353 63.62 -16.23 38.13
N LEU A 354 62.57 -15.65 38.74
CA LEU A 354 62.55 -15.26 40.15
C LEU A 354 62.86 -16.48 41.05
N ALA A 355 62.20 -17.62 40.81
CA ALA A 355 62.45 -18.85 41.56
C ALA A 355 63.88 -19.38 41.40
N VAL A 356 64.52 -19.19 40.24
CA VAL A 356 65.93 -19.57 40.02
C VAL A 356 66.88 -18.67 40.80
N ILE A 357 66.55 -17.38 40.86
CA ILE A 357 67.26 -16.38 41.65
C ILE A 357 67.09 -16.77 43.12
N GLU A 358 65.91 -16.58 43.73
CA GLU A 358 65.60 -16.72 45.17
C GLU A 358 66.18 -17.95 45.88
N ASN A 359 66.32 -19.08 45.17
CA ASN A 359 66.87 -20.32 45.73
C ASN A 359 68.42 -20.30 45.94
N GLY A 360 69.11 -19.17 45.77
CA GLY A 360 70.54 -18.99 46.07
C GLY A 360 71.51 -19.75 45.14
N THR A 361 70.98 -20.58 44.24
CA THR A 361 71.74 -21.37 43.26
C THR A 361 72.30 -20.54 42.12
N PHE A 362 71.66 -19.42 41.75
CA PHE A 362 72.18 -18.51 40.73
C PHE A 362 73.47 -17.80 41.19
N ALA A 363 73.52 -17.39 42.46
CA ALA A 363 74.73 -16.86 43.08
C ALA A 363 75.90 -17.87 43.04
N ASN A 364 75.62 -19.15 43.30
CA ASN A 364 76.62 -20.23 43.20
C ASN A 364 77.07 -20.51 41.75
N PHE A 365 76.14 -20.55 40.79
CA PHE A 365 76.42 -20.74 39.37
C PHE A 365 77.28 -19.61 38.78
N ILE A 366 76.98 -18.36 39.16
CA ILE A 366 77.72 -17.18 38.72
C ILE A 366 79.08 -17.12 39.44
N GLN A 367 79.15 -17.42 40.75
CA GLN A 367 80.44 -17.54 41.46
C GLN A 367 81.34 -18.60 40.81
N GLU A 368 80.84 -19.78 40.45
CA GLU A 368 81.62 -20.80 39.71
C GLU A 368 82.08 -20.30 38.33
N LYS A 369 81.28 -19.50 37.63
CA LYS A 369 81.61 -18.98 36.30
C LYS A 369 82.66 -17.87 36.35
N PHE A 370 82.70 -17.05 37.41
CA PHE A 370 83.63 -15.93 37.55
C PHE A 370 84.85 -16.21 38.45
N HIS A 371 84.82 -17.18 39.37
CA HIS A 371 86.05 -17.67 40.03
C HIS A 371 86.98 -18.42 39.08
N ASN A 372 86.47 -18.91 37.94
CA ASN A 372 87.29 -19.55 36.90
C ASN A 372 87.89 -18.55 35.88
N ILE A 373 87.86 -17.22 36.17
CA ILE A 373 88.46 -16.16 35.34
C ILE A 373 89.55 -15.35 36.10
N GLN A 374 89.99 -15.82 37.28
CA GLN A 374 91.33 -15.49 37.80
C GLN A 374 92.32 -16.57 37.40
#